data_AF-A0A6P1BAB3-F1
#
_entry.id   AF-A0A6P1BAB3-F1
#
_cell.length_a   1.000
_cell.length_b   1.000
_cell.length_c   1.000
_cell.angle_alpha   90.00
_cell.angle_beta   90.00
_cell.angle_gamma   90.00
#
_symmetry.space_group_name_H-M   'P 1'
#
loop_
_entity.id
_entity.type
_entity.pdbx_description
1 polymer ?
#
loop_
_entity_poly.entity_id
_entity_poly.type
_entity_poly.pdbx_seq_one_letter_code
_entity_poly.pdbx_strand_id
1 'polypeptide(L)'
;MLSEDRHLLAVEDNLDVCVASRPAGAQAQGDDASLILKKMSAYIGGQSTIQAAYDSDIEVITNDLQKIQFASSGQVMLSRPDKLRASRTGGYADVEIVFDGKKVTVLGKHIGAYAQADFSGSVDQ
;
A
#
# COMPACT_ATOMS: atom_id res chain seq x y z
N MET A 1 -53.87 61.42 4.40
CA MET A 1 -53.07 62.59 4.82
C MET A 1 -51.62 62.16 4.82
N LEU A 2 -50.95 62.44 3.69
CA LEU A 2 -49.49 62.55 3.43
C LEU A 2 -48.56 61.51 4.07
N SER A 3 -47.56 60.92 3.44
CA SER A 3 -46.93 60.95 2.11
C SER A 3 -45.66 60.13 2.36
N GLU A 4 -45.31 59.16 1.51
CA GLU A 4 -43.90 58.91 1.18
C GLU A 4 -43.80 57.91 0.01
N ASP A 5 -43.09 58.37 -1.00
CA ASP A 5 -42.88 57.80 -2.32
C ASP A 5 -42.22 56.42 -2.32
N ARG A 6 -42.68 55.54 -3.21
CA ARG A 6 -41.84 55.12 -4.33
C ARG A 6 -42.64 54.44 -5.45
N HIS A 7 -42.33 54.91 -6.65
CA HIS A 7 -42.90 54.62 -7.94
C HIS A 7 -43.08 53.13 -8.28
N LEU A 8 -44.27 52.86 -8.83
CA LEU A 8 -44.59 51.75 -9.72
C LEU A 8 -44.00 52.02 -11.13
N LEU A 9 -43.73 50.94 -11.87
CA LEU A 9 -43.68 50.73 -13.34
C LEU A 9 -42.47 49.82 -13.68
N ALA A 10 -42.60 48.49 -13.66
CA ALA A 10 -43.21 47.60 -14.66
C ALA A 10 -42.40 47.44 -15.95
N VAL A 11 -42.27 46.17 -16.37
CA VAL A 11 -42.20 45.67 -17.77
C VAL A 11 -40.83 45.19 -18.29
N GLU A 12 -40.75 43.85 -18.41
CA GLU A 12 -40.19 43.00 -19.49
C GLU A 12 -38.72 42.53 -19.56
N ASP A 13 -38.65 41.24 -19.93
CA ASP A 13 -37.58 40.47 -20.58
C ASP A 13 -36.20 40.33 -19.93
N ASN A 14 -35.98 39.19 -19.26
CA ASN A 14 -35.10 38.18 -19.86
C ASN A 14 -35.14 36.83 -19.14
N LEU A 15 -35.12 35.80 -19.97
CA LEU A 15 -35.07 34.37 -19.69
C LEU A 15 -33.85 34.04 -18.79
N ASP A 16 -34.04 33.87 -17.48
CA ASP A 16 -33.00 33.32 -16.60
C ASP A 16 -32.92 31.81 -16.83
N VAL A 17 -31.88 31.40 -17.55
CA VAL A 17 -31.55 29.99 -17.72
C VAL A 17 -31.16 29.44 -16.36
N CYS A 18 -32.02 28.62 -15.76
CA CYS A 18 -31.68 27.87 -14.57
C CYS A 18 -30.49 26.95 -14.92
N VAL A 19 -29.26 27.37 -14.61
CA VAL A 19 -28.12 26.45 -14.54
C VAL A 19 -28.45 25.46 -13.45
N ALA A 20 -28.91 24.28 -13.86
CA ALA A 20 -28.96 23.12 -12.99
C ALA A 20 -27.51 22.83 -12.58
N SER A 21 -27.12 23.32 -11.41
CA SER A 21 -25.92 22.91 -10.70
C SER A 21 -26.06 21.42 -10.38
N ARG A 22 -25.62 20.57 -11.32
CA ARG A 22 -25.41 19.15 -11.03
C ARG A 22 -24.41 19.13 -9.88
N PRO A 23 -24.71 18.46 -8.75
CA PRO A 23 -23.64 18.12 -7.84
C PRO A 23 -22.64 17.34 -8.67
N ALA A 24 -21.42 17.87 -8.77
CA ALA A 24 -20.30 17.08 -9.24
C ALA A 24 -20.21 15.93 -8.23
N GLY A 25 -20.85 14.81 -8.56
CA GLY A 25 -20.57 13.55 -7.90
C GLY A 25 -19.07 13.42 -8.00
N ALA A 26 -18.39 13.37 -6.85
CA ALA A 26 -16.98 13.09 -6.81
C ALA A 26 -16.80 11.70 -7.43
N GLN A 27 -16.62 11.65 -8.74
CA GLN A 27 -16.13 10.48 -9.41
C GLN A 27 -14.71 10.36 -8.89
N ALA A 28 -14.46 9.37 -8.03
CA ALA A 28 -13.11 8.93 -7.79
C ALA A 28 -12.54 8.59 -9.17
N GLN A 29 -11.61 9.42 -9.66
CA GLN A 29 -10.97 9.26 -10.95
C GLN A 29 -10.20 7.92 -10.90
N GLY A 30 -10.86 6.82 -11.28
CA GLY A 30 -10.28 5.48 -11.23
C GLY A 30 -9.03 5.35 -12.12
N ASP A 31 -8.91 6.23 -13.11
CA ASP A 31 -7.76 6.30 -14.02
C ASP A 31 -6.47 6.65 -13.27
N ASP A 32 -6.51 7.55 -12.28
CA ASP A 32 -5.33 8.02 -11.55
C ASP A 32 -4.77 6.94 -10.59
N ALA A 33 -5.65 6.20 -9.90
CA ALA A 33 -5.23 5.13 -9.01
C ALA A 33 -4.48 4.02 -9.77
N SER A 34 -4.97 3.65 -10.95
CA SER A 34 -4.32 2.66 -11.81
C SER A 34 -2.95 3.14 -12.32
N LEU A 35 -2.83 4.44 -12.62
CA LEU A 35 -1.60 5.06 -13.07
C LEU A 35 -0.54 5.07 -11.96
N ILE A 36 -0.95 5.40 -10.73
CA ILE A 36 -0.07 5.40 -9.56
C ILE A 36 0.46 3.98 -9.29
N LEU A 37 -0.43 2.97 -9.27
CA LEU A 37 -0.02 1.59 -9.08
C LEU A 37 0.94 1.11 -10.17
N LYS A 38 0.65 1.43 -11.45
CA LYS A 38 1.56 1.12 -12.57
C LYS A 38 2.94 1.74 -12.38
N LYS A 39 3.02 3.00 -11.96
CA LYS A 39 4.29 3.68 -11.69
C LYS A 39 5.05 3.03 -10.54
N MET A 40 4.38 2.67 -9.44
CA MET A 40 4.99 1.99 -8.30
C MET A 40 5.53 0.61 -8.69
N SER A 41 4.74 -0.20 -9.39
CA SER A 41 5.15 -1.53 -9.83
C SER A 41 6.28 -1.46 -10.88
N ALA A 42 6.22 -0.52 -11.82
CA ALA A 42 7.29 -0.33 -12.80
C ALA A 42 8.60 0.11 -12.13
N TYR A 43 8.51 0.98 -11.12
CA TYR A 43 9.68 1.42 -10.35
C TYR A 43 10.33 0.25 -9.62
N ILE A 44 9.57 -0.51 -8.83
CA ILE A 44 10.11 -1.66 -8.07
C ILE A 44 10.58 -2.79 -8.99
N GLY A 45 9.81 -3.07 -10.05
CA GLY A 45 10.11 -4.10 -11.06
C GLY A 45 11.39 -3.81 -11.86
N GLY A 46 11.70 -2.53 -12.08
CA GLY A 46 12.90 -2.11 -12.81
C GLY A 46 14.21 -2.21 -12.00
N GLN A 47 14.15 -2.41 -10.68
CA GLN A 47 15.35 -2.50 -9.85
C GLN A 47 15.93 -3.92 -9.89
N SER A 48 17.18 -4.04 -10.34
CA SER A 48 17.93 -5.30 -10.34
C SER A 48 18.35 -5.76 -8.95
N THR A 49 18.63 -4.81 -8.05
CA THR A 49 18.99 -5.06 -6.66
C THR A 49 18.16 -4.17 -5.73
N ILE A 50 17.59 -4.77 -4.68
CA ILE A 50 16.85 -4.07 -3.64
C ILE A 50 17.44 -4.49 -2.30
N GLN A 51 17.73 -3.51 -1.44
CA GLN A 51 18.15 -3.74 -0.06
C GLN A 51 17.31 -2.87 0.85
N ALA A 52 16.74 -3.47 1.89
CA ALA A 52 15.96 -2.75 2.89
C ALA A 52 16.14 -3.40 4.26
N ALA A 53 16.26 -2.56 5.30
CA ALA A 53 16.04 -2.96 6.67
C ALA A 53 14.60 -2.59 7.06
N TYR A 54 13.98 -3.38 7.93
CA TYR A 54 12.62 -3.15 8.36
C TYR A 54 12.43 -3.47 9.83
N ASP A 55 11.48 -2.76 10.43
CA ASP A 55 10.85 -3.09 11.70
C ASP A 55 9.37 -3.39 11.41
N SER A 56 8.82 -4.40 12.07
CA SER A 56 7.48 -4.92 11.84
C SER A 56 6.80 -5.22 13.16
N ASP A 57 5.66 -4.57 13.37
CA ASP A 57 4.78 -4.76 14.52
C ASP A 57 3.48 -5.42 14.06
N ILE A 58 3.22 -6.63 14.54
CA ILE A 58 1.95 -7.34 14.31
C ILE A 58 1.13 -7.25 15.59
N GLU A 59 -0.08 -6.72 15.48
CA GLU A 59 -0.97 -6.50 16.62
C GLU A 59 -2.21 -7.39 16.52
N VAL A 60 -2.54 -8.06 17.63
CA VAL A 60 -3.74 -8.88 17.77
C VAL A 60 -4.59 -8.30 18.91
N ILE A 61 -5.85 -8.00 18.62
CA ILE A 61 -6.83 -7.57 19.62
C ILE A 61 -7.68 -8.77 20.01
N THR A 62 -7.69 -9.11 21.30
CA THR A 62 -8.52 -10.21 21.82
C THR A 62 -9.97 -9.76 22.01
N ASN A 63 -10.88 -10.72 22.18
CA ASN A 63 -12.29 -10.42 22.49
C ASN A 63 -12.45 -9.65 23.81
N ASP A 64 -11.49 -9.81 24.74
CA ASP A 64 -11.43 -9.08 26.01
C ASP A 64 -10.80 -7.68 25.87
N LEU A 65 -10.65 -7.18 24.64
CA LEU A 65 -10.07 -5.88 24.29
C LEU A 65 -8.60 -5.71 24.73
N GLN A 66 -7.85 -6.79 24.81
CA GLN A 66 -6.41 -6.73 25.08
C GLN A 66 -5.63 -6.60 23.78
N LYS A 67 -4.63 -5.71 23.77
CA LYS A 67 -3.71 -5.53 22.66
C LYS A 67 -2.42 -6.31 22.89
N ILE A 68 -2.17 -7.31 22.05
CA ILE A 68 -0.92 -8.07 22.05
C ILE A 68 -0.11 -7.66 20.81
N GLN A 69 1.10 -7.16 21.00
CA GLN A 69 1.98 -6.73 19.92
C GLN A 69 3.20 -7.66 19.82
N PHE A 70 3.49 -8.08 18.59
CA PHE A 70 4.65 -8.87 18.22
C PHE A 70 5.58 -8.01 17.36
N ALA A 71 6.61 -7.47 17.98
CA ALA A 71 7.66 -6.74 17.29
C ALA A 71 8.70 -7.73 16.70
N SER A 72 9.13 -7.44 15.49
CA SER A 72 10.25 -8.10 14.83
C SER A 72 10.98 -7.14 13.91
N SER A 73 12.26 -7.37 13.68
CA SER A 73 13.06 -6.60 12.73
C SER A 73 13.80 -7.53 11.78
N GLY A 74 14.35 -6.97 10.72
CA GLY A 74 15.07 -7.77 9.75
C GLY A 74 15.65 -6.98 8.60
N GLN A 75 16.26 -7.71 7.69
CA GLN A 75 16.79 -7.16 6.45
C GLN A 75 16.37 -8.05 5.29
N VAL A 76 16.14 -7.43 4.14
CA VAL A 76 15.92 -8.12 2.87
C VAL A 76 16.91 -7.59 1.85
N MET A 77 17.56 -8.51 1.17
CA MET A 77 18.39 -8.25 0.01
C MET A 77 17.90 -9.13 -1.13
N LEU A 78 17.48 -8.48 -2.20
CA LEU A 78 17.05 -9.12 -3.44
C LEU A 78 18.03 -8.75 -4.54
N SER A 79 18.50 -9.74 -5.29
CA SER A 79 19.25 -9.55 -6.53
C SER A 79 18.59 -10.40 -7.60
N ARG A 80 17.86 -9.75 -8.51
CA ARG A 80 17.24 -10.42 -9.65
C ARG A 80 18.32 -11.03 -10.57
N PRO A 81 18.01 -12.14 -11.25
CA PRO A 81 16.73 -12.82 -11.26
C PRO A 81 16.50 -13.79 -10.10
N ASP A 82 17.54 -14.28 -9.44
CA ASP A 82 17.50 -15.59 -8.77
C ASP A 82 18.04 -15.61 -7.34
N LYS A 83 18.37 -14.45 -6.75
CA LYS A 83 18.91 -14.39 -5.39
C LYS A 83 18.03 -13.57 -4.46
N LEU A 84 17.75 -14.16 -3.31
CA LEU A 84 17.09 -13.47 -2.20
C LEU A 84 17.74 -13.92 -0.89
N ARG A 85 17.96 -12.96 0.01
CA ARG A 85 18.32 -13.22 1.39
C ARG A 85 17.44 -12.36 2.27
N ALA A 86 16.70 -12.97 3.18
CA ALA A 86 15.87 -12.28 4.15
C ALA A 86 16.17 -12.79 5.54
N SER A 87 16.28 -11.89 6.50
CA SER A 87 16.34 -12.23 7.91
C SER A 87 15.12 -11.68 8.62
N ARG A 88 14.68 -12.39 9.66
CA ARG A 88 13.68 -11.91 10.60
C ARG A 88 14.09 -12.33 12.00
N THR A 89 14.20 -11.36 12.89
CA THR A 89 14.52 -11.54 14.30
C THR A 89 13.39 -10.91 15.11
N GLY A 90 12.75 -11.69 15.97
CA GLY A 90 11.72 -11.23 16.88
C GLY A 90 11.69 -12.07 18.14
N GLY A 91 10.80 -11.73 19.08
CA GLY A 91 10.75 -12.39 20.39
C GLY A 91 10.51 -13.90 20.35
N TYR A 92 9.94 -14.42 19.26
CA TYR A 92 9.57 -15.84 19.12
C TYR A 92 10.28 -16.56 17.97
N ALA A 93 10.97 -15.84 17.08
CA ALA A 93 11.58 -16.41 15.90
C ALA A 93 12.82 -15.63 15.48
N ASP A 94 13.92 -16.35 15.28
CA ASP A 94 15.10 -15.88 14.56
C ASP A 94 15.34 -16.80 13.37
N VAL A 95 14.99 -16.30 12.19
CA VAL A 95 15.01 -17.06 10.94
C VAL A 95 15.79 -16.33 9.86
N GLU A 96 16.41 -17.12 9.01
CA GLU A 96 17.08 -16.66 7.81
C GLU A 96 16.60 -17.47 6.61
N ILE A 97 16.21 -16.77 5.56
CA ILE A 97 15.70 -17.33 4.32
C ILE A 97 16.68 -16.96 3.22
N VAL A 98 17.12 -17.95 2.46
CA VAL A 98 18.04 -17.77 1.33
C VAL A 98 17.49 -18.49 0.11
N PHE A 99 17.50 -17.80 -1.02
CA PHE A 99 17.25 -18.37 -2.33
C PHE A 99 18.49 -18.14 -3.20
N ASP A 100 18.95 -19.20 -3.86
CA ASP A 100 20.17 -19.23 -4.67
C ASP A 100 19.92 -19.50 -6.16
N GLY A 101 18.66 -19.50 -6.60
CA GLY A 101 18.23 -19.81 -7.96
C GLY A 101 17.82 -21.26 -8.19
N LYS A 102 18.04 -22.14 -7.21
CA LYS A 102 17.73 -23.57 -7.31
C LYS A 102 16.94 -24.07 -6.11
N LYS A 103 17.26 -23.57 -4.92
CA LYS A 103 16.68 -24.02 -3.66
C LYS A 103 16.35 -22.83 -2.78
N VAL A 104 15.18 -22.91 -2.14
CA VAL A 104 14.86 -22.05 -1.00
C VAL A 104 15.27 -22.77 0.26
N THR A 105 16.08 -22.12 1.09
CA THR A 105 16.54 -22.61 2.38
C THR A 105 16.00 -21.72 3.49
N VAL A 106 15.42 -22.32 4.52
CA VAL A 106 14.98 -21.63 5.74
C VAL A 106 15.78 -22.19 6.91
N LEU A 107 16.55 -21.33 7.57
CA LEU A 107 17.34 -21.64 8.76
C LEU A 107 16.65 -21.04 9.99
N GLY A 108 16.24 -21.88 10.94
CA GLY A 108 15.80 -21.46 12.26
C GLY A 108 16.98 -21.40 13.21
N LYS A 109 17.55 -20.21 13.44
CA LYS A 109 18.79 -20.05 14.22
C LYS A 109 18.62 -20.47 15.68
N HIS A 110 17.46 -20.23 16.25
CA HIS A 110 17.18 -20.58 17.65
C HIS A 110 17.18 -22.10 17.90
N ILE A 111 16.73 -22.89 16.92
CA ILE A 111 16.63 -24.34 17.03
C ILE A 111 17.79 -25.08 16.34
N GLY A 112 18.67 -24.36 15.64
CA GLY A 112 19.81 -24.94 14.93
C GLY A 112 19.44 -25.89 13.78
N ALA A 113 18.24 -25.75 13.22
CA ALA A 113 17.73 -26.63 12.18
C ALA A 113 17.35 -25.85 10.91
N TYR A 114 17.38 -26.52 9.77
CA TYR A 114 17.02 -25.92 8.48
C TYR A 114 16.12 -26.84 7.66
N ALA A 115 15.32 -26.23 6.78
CA ALA A 115 14.52 -26.91 5.78
C ALA A 115 14.89 -26.37 4.39
N GLN A 116 14.78 -27.23 3.38
CA GLN A 116 15.04 -26.86 1.98
C GLN A 116 13.95 -27.38 1.07
N ALA A 117 13.63 -26.61 0.04
CA ALA A 117 12.76 -27.01 -1.04
C ALA A 117 13.37 -26.59 -2.39
N ASP A 118 13.17 -27.43 -3.41
CA ASP A 118 13.55 -27.09 -4.78
C ASP A 118 12.61 -26.03 -5.35
N PHE A 119 13.20 -24.98 -5.92
CA PHE A 119 12.51 -23.94 -6.66
C PHE A 119 13.44 -23.45 -7.77
N SER A 120 13.15 -23.87 -9.01
CA SER A 120 13.88 -23.41 -10.19
C SER A 120 13.10 -22.29 -10.84
N GLY A 121 13.70 -21.11 -10.94
CA GLY A 121 13.04 -19.94 -11.53
C GLY A 121 13.67 -18.64 -11.09
N SER A 122 13.03 -17.53 -11.47
CA SER A 122 13.34 -16.22 -10.91
C SER A 122 12.50 -15.95 -9.66
N VAL A 123 12.87 -14.93 -8.91
CA VAL A 123 12.12 -14.42 -7.75
C VAL A 123 10.74 -13.86 -8.11
N ASP A 124 10.48 -13.59 -9.39
CA ASP A 124 9.27 -12.94 -9.89
C ASP A 124 8.31 -13.90 -10.60
N GLN A 125 8.59 -15.21 -10.55
CA GLN A 125 7.84 -16.24 -11.29
C GLN A 125 6.62 -16.75 -10.53
#